data_AF-A0A7V2JJZ0-F1
#
_entry.id   AF-A0A7V2JJZ0-F1
#
_cell.length_a   1.000
_cell.length_b   1.000
_cell.length_c   1.000
_cell.angle_alpha   90.00
_cell.angle_beta   90.00
_cell.angle_gamma   90.00
#
_symmetry.space_group_name_H-M   'P 1'
#
loop_
_entity.id
_entity.type
_entity.pdbx_description
1 polymer ?
#
loop_
_entity_poly.entity_id
_entity_poly.type
_entity_poly.pdbx_seq_one_letter_code
_entity_poly.pdbx_strand_id
1 'polypeptide(L)'
;MIRHGKRTEGAIIRGVDVESVGAVNDLPEMIIAGSLEGLDPPPGSDEMAGIVLGRYLADVLYTTLDDTVYLLSPAGMSGPFGQPRMGKYRVVGIFESGLAEFDQVFALIGFHEAQSLFQLGNTVTGLDVKTTTLDDAWEVKDQIVDEIGYPWYPRTWFEMRKTLFSWMQLEKWAMFIVLSLIILVAAFNIVSTLVMVTLEKRKEIGILLTMGATQEEIRRIFLYQGMVIGLTGTFTGLLLGFILLWAQQTYHFFSLPSDIYMLNTLPVLMHLSDFAAVGIVGVILCLLASVYPASRAAKLDPVEAIRYE
;
A
#
# COMPACT_ATOMS: atom_id res chain seq x y z
N MET A 1 -17.52 -28.55 -4.20
CA MET A 1 -17.79 -28.85 -2.78
C MET A 1 -16.71 -29.80 -2.27
N ILE A 2 -16.25 -29.62 -1.03
CA ILE A 2 -15.31 -30.53 -0.36
C ILE A 2 -16.05 -31.24 0.76
N ARG A 3 -15.86 -32.55 0.87
CA ARG A 3 -16.47 -33.37 1.92
C ARG A 3 -15.42 -34.13 2.71
N HIS A 4 -15.52 -34.05 4.04
CA HIS A 4 -14.80 -34.87 4.99
C HIS A 4 -15.78 -35.52 5.98
N GLY A 5 -15.86 -36.86 5.98
CA GLY A 5 -16.85 -37.60 6.78
C GLY A 5 -18.30 -37.18 6.51
N LYS A 6 -18.92 -36.48 7.48
CA LYS A 6 -20.29 -35.94 7.41
C LYS A 6 -20.35 -34.43 7.11
N ARG A 7 -19.21 -33.74 7.09
CA ARG A 7 -19.14 -32.28 6.84
C ARG A 7 -18.91 -32.02 5.36
N THR A 8 -19.58 -31.01 4.83
CA THR A 8 -19.46 -30.59 3.44
C THR A 8 -19.43 -29.08 3.38
N GLU A 9 -18.43 -28.53 2.69
CA GLU A 9 -18.27 -27.10 2.50
C GLU A 9 -18.15 -26.74 1.02
N GLY A 10 -18.55 -25.52 0.69
CA GLY A 10 -18.26 -24.90 -0.60
C GLY A 10 -16.79 -24.49 -0.65
N ALA A 11 -16.10 -24.79 -1.74
CA ALA A 11 -14.73 -24.32 -1.95
C ALA A 11 -14.49 -24.04 -3.43
N ILE A 12 -13.60 -23.08 -3.67
CA ILE A 12 -13.02 -22.75 -4.97
C ILE A 12 -11.76 -23.58 -5.10
N ILE A 13 -11.72 -24.43 -6.12
CA ILE A 13 -10.58 -25.29 -6.39
C ILE A 13 -9.69 -24.60 -7.42
N ARG A 14 -8.40 -24.50 -7.11
CA ARG A 14 -7.39 -23.97 -8.04
C ARG A 14 -6.39 -25.06 -8.37
N GLY A 15 -6.26 -25.38 -9.66
CA GLY A 15 -5.18 -26.20 -10.17
C GLY A 15 -3.90 -25.38 -10.20
N VAL A 16 -2.83 -25.88 -9.56
CA VAL A 16 -1.54 -25.21 -9.53
C VAL A 16 -0.47 -26.14 -10.08
N ASP A 17 0.41 -25.57 -10.90
CA ASP A 17 1.62 -26.25 -11.34
C ASP A 17 2.70 -26.02 -10.27
N VAL A 18 3.12 -27.11 -9.62
CA VAL A 18 4.02 -27.07 -8.46
C VAL A 18 5.40 -26.51 -8.83
N GLU A 19 5.85 -26.70 -10.08
CA GLU A 19 7.16 -26.22 -10.53
C GLU A 19 7.18 -24.71 -10.75
N SER A 20 6.12 -24.14 -11.34
CA SER A 20 6.05 -22.72 -11.69
C SER A 20 5.44 -21.84 -10.59
N VAL A 21 4.61 -22.39 -9.71
CA VAL A 21 3.85 -21.59 -8.74
C VAL A 21 4.76 -20.78 -7.81
N GLY A 22 5.89 -21.32 -7.37
CA GLY A 22 6.83 -20.64 -6.48
C GLY A 22 7.60 -19.48 -7.14
N ALA A 23 7.70 -19.47 -8.48
CA ALA A 23 8.33 -18.36 -9.20
C ALA A 23 7.38 -17.16 -9.33
N VAL A 24 6.07 -17.40 -9.30
CA VAL A 24 5.04 -16.39 -9.57
C VAL A 24 4.33 -15.93 -8.30
N ASN A 25 4.10 -16.84 -7.35
CA ASN A 25 3.37 -16.60 -6.12
C ASN A 25 4.18 -17.06 -4.91
N ASP A 26 4.03 -16.37 -3.79
CA ASP A 26 4.71 -16.71 -2.54
C ASP A 26 3.96 -17.84 -1.78
N LEU A 27 3.18 -18.65 -2.49
CA LEU A 27 2.39 -19.76 -1.94
C LEU A 27 3.23 -20.76 -1.13
N PRO A 28 4.44 -21.17 -1.55
CA PRO A 28 5.26 -22.08 -0.75
C PRO A 28 5.61 -21.53 0.64
N GLU A 29 5.75 -20.21 0.78
CA GLU A 29 6.04 -19.54 2.05
C GLU A 29 4.82 -19.44 2.97
N MET A 30 3.61 -19.56 2.41
CA MET A 30 2.34 -19.51 3.13
C MET A 30 1.92 -20.87 3.71
N ILE A 31 2.66 -21.95 3.44
CA ILE A 31 2.36 -23.29 3.97
C ILE A 31 2.78 -23.36 5.44
N ILE A 32 1.80 -23.48 6.34
CA ILE A 32 2.03 -23.56 7.79
C ILE A 32 2.20 -25.01 8.28
N ALA A 33 1.69 -25.98 7.52
CA ALA A 33 1.79 -27.40 7.84
C ALA A 33 1.83 -28.24 6.57
N GLY A 34 2.70 -29.26 6.52
CA GLY A 34 2.84 -30.14 5.35
C GLY A 34 3.70 -29.52 4.24
N SER A 35 3.40 -29.85 2.99
CA SER A 35 4.13 -29.33 1.82
C SER A 35 3.25 -29.31 0.56
N LEU A 36 3.78 -28.75 -0.54
CA LEU A 36 3.19 -28.87 -1.88
C LEU A 36 3.58 -30.19 -2.58
N GLU A 37 4.42 -31.02 -1.95
CA GLU A 37 4.83 -32.30 -2.53
C GLU A 37 3.65 -33.29 -2.55
N GLY A 38 3.55 -34.07 -3.63
CA GLY A 38 2.47 -35.02 -3.82
C GLY A 38 1.12 -34.41 -4.23
N LEU A 39 1.08 -33.12 -4.56
CA LEU A 39 -0.12 -32.44 -5.08
C LEU A 39 -0.53 -32.95 -6.47
N ASP A 40 0.46 -33.20 -7.34
CA ASP A 40 0.29 -33.65 -8.72
C ASP A 40 1.19 -34.87 -8.97
N PRO A 41 0.78 -36.08 -8.51
CA PRO A 41 1.58 -37.28 -8.72
C PRO A 41 1.70 -37.60 -10.22
N PRO A 42 2.77 -38.28 -10.66
CA PRO A 42 2.99 -38.56 -12.08
C PRO A 42 1.77 -39.27 -12.71
N PRO A 43 1.36 -38.88 -13.94
CA PRO A 43 0.24 -39.51 -14.62
C PRO A 43 0.41 -41.03 -14.70
N GLY A 44 -0.56 -41.78 -14.17
CA GLY A 44 -0.54 -43.25 -14.17
C GLY A 44 0.18 -43.90 -12.97
N SER A 45 0.61 -43.12 -11.98
CA SER A 45 1.01 -43.66 -10.67
C SER A 45 -0.21 -44.08 -9.85
N ASP A 46 -0.05 -45.07 -8.96
CA ASP A 46 -1.07 -45.48 -7.99
C ASP A 46 -1.14 -44.54 -6.76
N GLU A 47 -0.37 -43.45 -6.78
CA GLU A 47 -0.32 -42.47 -5.70
C GLU A 47 -1.58 -41.62 -5.68
N MET A 48 -2.14 -41.42 -4.49
CA MET A 48 -3.32 -40.58 -4.31
C MET A 48 -2.92 -39.12 -4.41
N ALA A 49 -3.58 -38.39 -5.33
CA ALA A 49 -3.37 -36.95 -5.50
C ALA A 49 -3.58 -36.17 -4.19
N GLY A 50 -2.72 -35.19 -3.99
CA GLY A 50 -2.75 -34.30 -2.84
C GLY A 50 -3.73 -33.14 -3.03
N ILE A 51 -4.19 -32.60 -1.90
CA ILE A 51 -4.90 -31.33 -1.80
C ILE A 51 -4.29 -30.50 -0.69
N VAL A 52 -4.16 -29.21 -0.94
CA VAL A 52 -3.75 -28.24 0.07
C VAL A 52 -4.97 -27.37 0.41
N LEU A 53 -5.26 -27.23 1.70
CA LEU A 53 -6.45 -26.52 2.19
C LEU A 53 -6.03 -25.21 2.87
N GLY A 54 -6.86 -24.17 2.75
CA GLY A 54 -6.69 -22.99 3.61
C GLY A 54 -6.98 -23.35 5.07
N ARG A 55 -6.31 -22.68 6.01
CA ARG A 55 -6.40 -22.98 7.46
C ARG A 55 -7.85 -23.03 7.95
N TYR A 56 -8.65 -22.02 7.67
CA TYR A 56 -10.05 -21.97 8.14
C TYR A 56 -10.92 -23.03 7.45
N LEU A 57 -10.66 -23.36 6.18
CA LEU A 57 -11.37 -24.44 5.50
C LEU A 57 -11.07 -25.81 6.14
N ALA A 58 -9.81 -26.05 6.49
CA ALA A 58 -9.40 -27.26 7.19
C ALA A 58 -10.04 -27.36 8.58
N ASP A 59 -10.09 -26.25 9.33
CA ASP A 59 -10.73 -26.17 10.65
C ASP A 59 -12.23 -26.49 10.57
N VAL A 60 -12.95 -25.93 9.60
CA VAL A 60 -14.40 -26.17 9.44
C VAL A 60 -14.69 -27.62 9.05
N LEU A 61 -13.82 -28.22 8.22
CA LEU A 61 -13.91 -29.62 7.79
C LEU A 61 -13.36 -30.62 8.83
N TYR A 62 -12.69 -30.13 9.88
CA TYR A 62 -12.01 -30.95 10.90
C TYR A 62 -11.04 -31.94 10.24
N THR A 63 -10.25 -31.44 9.30
CA THR A 63 -9.23 -32.20 8.58
C THR A 63 -7.85 -31.81 9.06
N THR A 64 -6.98 -32.80 9.14
CA THR A 64 -5.55 -32.67 9.44
C THR A 64 -4.72 -33.21 8.27
N LEU A 65 -3.39 -33.12 8.36
CA LEU A 65 -2.51 -33.72 7.35
C LEU A 65 -2.78 -35.23 7.24
N ASP A 66 -2.62 -35.75 6.03
CA ASP A 66 -2.89 -37.14 5.62
C ASP A 66 -4.35 -37.59 5.67
N ASP A 67 -5.29 -36.75 6.10
CA ASP A 67 -6.72 -37.07 5.99
C ASP A 67 -7.17 -37.13 4.53
N THR A 68 -8.21 -37.92 4.28
CA THR A 68 -8.80 -38.05 2.94
C THR A 68 -10.04 -37.18 2.81
N VAL A 69 -10.07 -36.34 1.78
CA VAL A 69 -11.25 -35.55 1.42
C VAL A 69 -11.77 -35.90 0.03
N TYR A 70 -13.06 -35.64 -0.18
CA TYR A 70 -13.72 -35.87 -1.46
C TYR A 70 -14.10 -34.53 -2.08
N LEU A 71 -13.61 -34.27 -3.29
CA LEU A 71 -14.06 -33.14 -4.09
C LEU A 71 -15.23 -33.57 -4.96
N LEU A 72 -16.29 -32.79 -4.94
CA LEU A 72 -17.45 -32.93 -5.81
C LEU A 72 -17.53 -31.71 -6.74
N SER A 73 -17.37 -31.96 -8.04
CA SER A 73 -17.45 -30.95 -9.09
C SER A 73 -18.77 -31.08 -9.87
N PRO A 74 -19.53 -29.98 -10.03
CA PRO A 74 -20.74 -29.97 -10.86
C PRO A 74 -20.41 -29.99 -12.36
N ALA A 75 -19.15 -29.86 -12.78
CA ALA A 75 -18.76 -29.82 -14.19
C ALA A 75 -19.15 -31.10 -14.98
N GLY A 76 -19.40 -32.22 -14.29
CA GLY A 76 -19.94 -33.44 -14.90
C GLY A 76 -21.44 -33.42 -15.21
N MET A 77 -22.17 -32.36 -14.80
CA MET A 77 -23.63 -32.27 -14.87
C MET A 77 -24.17 -31.69 -16.19
N SER A 78 -23.38 -31.61 -17.27
CA SER A 78 -23.73 -30.92 -18.53
C SER A 78 -24.88 -31.54 -19.35
N GLY A 79 -25.73 -32.40 -18.77
CA GLY A 79 -26.92 -32.99 -19.39
C GLY A 79 -27.96 -33.47 -18.37
N PRO A 80 -29.18 -33.87 -18.80
CA PRO A 80 -30.30 -34.22 -17.91
C PRO A 80 -30.06 -35.43 -17.00
N PHE A 81 -29.00 -36.22 -17.24
CA PHE A 81 -28.55 -37.34 -16.40
C PHE A 81 -27.09 -37.18 -15.94
N GLY A 82 -26.53 -35.96 -16.03
CA GLY A 82 -25.13 -35.72 -15.69
C GLY A 82 -24.87 -35.92 -14.20
N GLN A 83 -23.92 -36.79 -13.87
CA GLN A 83 -23.50 -37.03 -12.49
C GLN A 83 -22.33 -36.10 -12.13
N PRO A 84 -22.23 -35.64 -10.86
CA PRO A 84 -21.08 -34.88 -10.42
C PRO A 84 -19.82 -35.73 -10.56
N ARG A 85 -18.72 -35.12 -11.01
CA ARG A 85 -17.42 -35.78 -10.91
C ARG A 85 -16.95 -35.73 -9.46
N MET A 86 -16.44 -36.86 -9.00
CA MET A 86 -15.89 -37.01 -7.66
C MET A 86 -14.42 -37.37 -7.77
N GLY A 87 -13.56 -36.65 -7.05
CA GLY A 87 -12.16 -37.00 -6.87
C GLY A 87 -11.86 -37.22 -5.38
N LYS A 88 -10.96 -38.16 -5.10
CA LYS A 88 -10.51 -38.48 -3.74
C LYS A 88 -9.08 -37.97 -3.59
N TYR A 89 -8.85 -37.14 -2.58
CA TYR A 89 -7.56 -36.47 -2.38
C TYR A 89 -7.08 -36.64 -0.94
N ARG A 90 -5.76 -36.68 -0.77
CA ARG A 90 -5.11 -36.68 0.55
C ARG A 90 -4.68 -35.25 0.91
N VAL A 91 -4.94 -34.82 2.13
CA VAL A 91 -4.49 -33.50 2.61
C VAL A 91 -2.97 -33.52 2.79
N VAL A 92 -2.24 -32.86 1.90
CA VAL A 92 -0.76 -32.83 1.93
C VAL A 92 -0.20 -31.55 2.52
N GLY A 93 -1.02 -30.50 2.63
CA GLY A 93 -0.63 -29.24 3.25
C GLY A 93 -1.80 -28.37 3.69
N ILE A 94 -1.50 -27.42 4.56
CA ILE A 94 -2.40 -26.37 5.01
C ILE A 94 -1.68 -25.03 4.81
N PHE A 95 -2.33 -24.09 4.12
CA PHE A 95 -1.80 -22.74 3.91
C PHE A 95 -2.56 -21.69 4.73
N GLU A 96 -1.87 -20.61 5.07
CA GLU A 96 -2.44 -19.41 5.67
C GLU A 96 -1.94 -18.18 4.91
N SER A 97 -2.83 -17.54 4.17
CA SER A 97 -2.52 -16.33 3.40
C SER A 97 -2.60 -15.06 4.25
N GLY A 98 -3.05 -15.17 5.50
CA GLY A 98 -3.36 -14.03 6.37
C GLY A 98 -4.71 -13.38 6.06
N LEU A 99 -5.45 -13.89 5.07
CA LEU A 99 -6.79 -13.46 4.70
C LEU A 99 -7.81 -14.55 5.01
N ALA A 100 -8.63 -14.35 6.04
CA ALA A 100 -9.65 -15.32 6.43
C ALA A 100 -10.61 -15.67 5.29
N GLU A 101 -10.98 -14.68 4.47
CA GLU A 101 -11.86 -14.88 3.31
C GLU A 101 -11.26 -15.83 2.26
N PHE A 102 -9.94 -15.81 2.07
CA PHE A 102 -9.25 -16.71 1.14
C PHE A 102 -9.06 -18.09 1.77
N ASP A 103 -8.55 -18.11 2.99
CA ASP A 103 -8.22 -19.32 3.75
C ASP A 103 -9.47 -20.16 4.08
N GLN A 104 -10.67 -19.58 4.02
CA GLN A 104 -11.94 -20.27 4.23
C GLN A 104 -12.50 -20.95 2.97
N VAL A 105 -12.19 -20.47 1.76
CA VAL A 105 -12.84 -20.94 0.52
C VAL A 105 -11.90 -21.57 -0.48
N PHE A 106 -10.59 -21.32 -0.44
CA PHE A 106 -9.67 -21.87 -1.44
C PHE A 106 -9.09 -23.22 -1.03
N ALA A 107 -9.03 -24.13 -2.00
CA ALA A 107 -8.26 -25.36 -1.93
C ALA A 107 -7.47 -25.56 -3.23
N LEU A 108 -6.26 -26.09 -3.12
CA LEU A 108 -5.32 -26.23 -4.22
C LEU A 108 -5.11 -27.72 -4.54
N ILE A 109 -5.10 -28.07 -5.81
CA ILE A 109 -4.79 -29.42 -6.30
C ILE A 109 -3.81 -29.34 -7.47
N GLY A 110 -3.25 -30.47 -7.86
CA GLY A 110 -2.37 -30.57 -9.02
C GLY A 110 -2.99 -30.02 -10.29
N PHE A 111 -2.15 -29.48 -11.17
CA PHE A 111 -2.57 -28.90 -12.44
C PHE A 111 -3.30 -29.92 -13.32
N HIS A 112 -2.74 -31.13 -13.46
CA HIS A 112 -3.34 -32.18 -14.28
C HIS A 112 -4.62 -32.74 -13.63
N GLU A 113 -4.64 -32.86 -12.31
CA GLU A 113 -5.83 -33.27 -11.55
C GLU A 113 -6.98 -32.27 -11.72
N ALA A 114 -6.71 -30.96 -11.71
CA ALA A 114 -7.72 -29.95 -11.97
C ALA A 114 -8.29 -30.07 -13.39
N GLN A 115 -7.44 -30.27 -14.41
CA GLN A 115 -7.91 -30.48 -15.79
C GLN A 115 -8.82 -31.70 -15.92
N SER A 116 -8.48 -32.80 -15.23
CA SER A 116 -9.29 -34.02 -15.19
C SER A 116 -10.61 -33.82 -14.45
N LEU A 117 -10.57 -33.22 -13.26
CA LEU A 117 -11.75 -32.99 -12.41
C LEU A 117 -12.78 -32.06 -13.07
N PHE A 118 -12.32 -31.02 -13.75
CA PHE A 118 -13.16 -30.00 -14.40
C PHE A 118 -13.39 -30.21 -15.90
N GLN A 119 -12.87 -31.30 -16.48
CA GLN A 119 -13.02 -31.62 -17.91
C GLN A 119 -12.49 -30.54 -18.85
N LEU A 120 -11.35 -29.95 -18.51
CA LEU A 120 -10.75 -28.87 -19.30
C LEU A 120 -9.92 -29.38 -20.48
N GLY A 121 -9.65 -30.70 -20.55
CA GLY A 121 -8.71 -31.27 -21.51
C GLY A 121 -7.34 -30.62 -21.33
N ASN A 122 -6.73 -30.16 -22.43
CA ASN A 122 -5.44 -29.46 -22.39
C ASN A 122 -5.59 -27.93 -22.26
N THR A 123 -6.74 -27.44 -21.80
CA THR A 123 -7.03 -26.00 -21.67
C THR A 123 -6.73 -25.50 -20.26
N VAL A 124 -6.40 -24.22 -20.13
CA VAL A 124 -6.26 -23.52 -18.83
C VAL A 124 -7.25 -22.37 -18.74
N THR A 125 -7.68 -22.05 -17.52
CA THR A 125 -8.65 -20.98 -17.27
C THR A 125 -8.00 -19.63 -16.94
N GLY A 126 -6.70 -19.62 -16.64
CA GLY A 126 -5.96 -18.43 -16.27
C GLY A 126 -4.45 -18.66 -16.26
N LEU A 127 -3.71 -17.57 -16.39
CA LEU A 127 -2.26 -17.51 -16.25
C LEU A 127 -1.95 -16.39 -15.25
N ASP A 128 -1.10 -16.68 -14.28
CA ASP A 128 -0.55 -15.67 -13.38
C ASP A 128 0.80 -15.20 -13.92
N VAL A 129 1.03 -13.90 -13.88
CA VAL A 129 2.29 -13.28 -14.32
C VAL A 129 2.80 -12.39 -13.20
N LYS A 130 4.03 -12.66 -12.73
CA LYS A 130 4.71 -11.83 -11.72
C LYS A 130 5.55 -10.78 -12.43
N THR A 131 5.30 -9.51 -12.12
CA THR A 131 6.10 -8.39 -12.62
C THR A 131 7.27 -8.10 -11.68
N THR A 132 8.31 -7.45 -12.21
CA THR A 132 9.49 -7.06 -11.42
C THR A 132 9.15 -5.95 -10.43
N THR A 133 8.37 -4.96 -10.85
CA THR A 133 7.84 -3.90 -9.99
C THR A 133 6.31 -3.81 -10.08
N LEU A 134 5.70 -3.16 -9.08
CA LEU A 134 4.25 -2.93 -9.05
C LEU A 134 3.79 -2.01 -10.18
N ASP A 135 4.64 -1.07 -10.62
CA ASP A 135 4.29 -0.06 -11.61
C ASP A 135 4.30 -0.61 -13.05
N ASP A 136 5.11 -1.65 -13.30
CA ASP A 136 5.21 -2.33 -14.61
C ASP A 136 3.93 -3.06 -15.01
N ALA A 137 3.00 -3.28 -14.07
CA ALA A 137 1.80 -4.09 -14.29
C ALA A 137 0.94 -3.61 -15.47
N TRP A 138 0.89 -2.29 -15.72
CA TRP A 138 0.15 -1.72 -16.85
C TRP A 138 0.88 -1.93 -18.18
N GLU A 139 2.19 -1.71 -18.22
CA GLU A 139 3.00 -1.92 -19.42
C GLU A 139 3.01 -3.40 -19.84
N VAL A 140 3.24 -4.30 -18.88
CA VAL A 140 3.20 -5.75 -19.12
C VAL A 140 1.81 -6.20 -19.57
N LYS A 141 0.75 -5.63 -18.99
CA LYS A 141 -0.61 -5.90 -19.46
C LYS A 141 -0.78 -5.52 -20.92
N ASP A 142 -0.36 -4.33 -21.33
CA ASP A 142 -0.50 -3.86 -22.71
C ASP A 142 0.29 -4.75 -23.67
N GLN A 143 1.52 -5.15 -23.30
CA GLN A 143 2.31 -6.12 -24.06
C GLN A 143 1.58 -7.47 -24.22
N ILE A 144 0.95 -7.99 -23.16
CA ILE A 144 0.17 -9.24 -23.22
C ILE A 144 -1.06 -9.10 -24.12
N VAL A 145 -1.73 -7.93 -24.08
CA VAL A 145 -2.88 -7.66 -24.98
C VAL A 145 -2.44 -7.67 -26.43
N ASP A 146 -1.29 -7.05 -26.73
CA ASP A 146 -0.75 -6.96 -28.09
C ASP A 146 -0.28 -8.31 -28.64
N GLU A 147 0.30 -9.18 -27.80
CA GLU A 147 0.81 -10.50 -28.21
C GLU A 147 -0.27 -11.59 -28.25
N ILE A 148 -1.11 -11.70 -27.22
CA ILE A 148 -2.08 -12.80 -27.08
C ILE A 148 -3.44 -12.42 -27.65
N GLY A 149 -3.93 -11.22 -27.35
CA GLY A 149 -5.23 -10.73 -27.78
C GLY A 149 -6.44 -11.55 -27.28
N TYR A 150 -7.60 -11.31 -27.92
CA TYR A 150 -8.86 -11.98 -27.59
C TYR A 150 -8.78 -13.52 -27.78
N PRO A 151 -9.36 -14.35 -26.90
CA PRO A 151 -10.32 -14.04 -25.82
C PRO A 151 -9.70 -13.80 -24.44
N TRP A 152 -8.38 -13.59 -24.34
CA TRP A 152 -7.71 -13.37 -23.07
C TRP A 152 -7.86 -11.92 -22.63
N TYR A 153 -8.17 -11.73 -21.35
CA TYR A 153 -8.35 -10.42 -20.74
C TYR A 153 -7.39 -10.28 -19.55
N PRO A 154 -6.15 -9.81 -19.77
CA PRO A 154 -5.23 -9.58 -18.68
C PRO A 154 -5.80 -8.52 -17.73
N ARG A 155 -5.77 -8.82 -16.44
CA ARG A 155 -6.20 -7.93 -15.37
C ARG A 155 -5.05 -7.70 -14.42
N THR A 156 -4.73 -6.45 -14.15
CA THR A 156 -3.71 -6.13 -13.15
C THR A 156 -4.28 -6.30 -11.74
N TRP A 157 -3.41 -6.46 -10.75
CA TRP A 157 -3.83 -6.45 -9.34
C TRP A 157 -4.64 -5.19 -8.96
N PHE A 158 -4.29 -4.03 -9.53
CA PHE A 158 -5.03 -2.79 -9.36
C PHE A 158 -6.49 -2.90 -9.83
N GLU A 159 -6.72 -3.55 -10.98
CA GLU A 159 -8.06 -3.75 -11.52
C GLU A 159 -8.85 -4.78 -10.73
N MET A 160 -8.20 -5.86 -10.30
CA MET A 160 -8.82 -6.88 -9.46
C MET A 160 -9.27 -6.31 -8.11
N ARG A 161 -8.59 -5.28 -7.60
CA ARG A 161 -8.89 -4.64 -6.30
C ARG A 161 -9.20 -3.15 -6.42
N LYS A 162 -9.87 -2.75 -7.50
CA LYS A 162 -10.18 -1.34 -7.80
C LYS A 162 -10.83 -0.59 -6.63
N THR A 163 -11.73 -1.23 -5.89
CA THR A 163 -12.42 -0.61 -4.73
C THR A 163 -11.43 -0.22 -3.63
N LEU A 164 -10.54 -1.14 -3.23
CA LEU A 164 -9.54 -0.87 -2.19
C LEU A 164 -8.60 0.27 -2.61
N PHE A 165 -8.08 0.20 -3.85
CA PHE A 165 -7.21 1.26 -4.36
C PHE A 165 -7.92 2.61 -4.48
N SER A 166 -9.18 2.62 -4.90
CA SER A 166 -9.97 3.87 -5.00
C SER A 166 -10.18 4.49 -3.63
N TRP A 167 -10.43 3.67 -2.60
CA TRP A 167 -10.56 4.15 -1.22
C TRP A 167 -9.24 4.72 -0.69
N MET A 168 -8.13 4.03 -0.90
CA MET A 168 -6.80 4.52 -0.52
C MET A 168 -6.44 5.84 -1.23
N GLN A 169 -6.81 6.00 -2.50
CA GLN A 169 -6.60 7.26 -3.22
C GLN A 169 -7.46 8.39 -2.66
N LEU A 170 -8.74 8.14 -2.40
CA LEU A 170 -9.64 9.13 -1.79
C LEU A 170 -9.12 9.58 -0.42
N GLU A 171 -8.63 8.65 0.40
CA GLU A 171 -8.01 8.95 1.68
C GLU A 171 -6.76 9.83 1.53
N LYS A 172 -5.86 9.50 0.59
CA LYS A 172 -4.69 10.33 0.29
C LYS A 172 -5.07 11.75 -0.12
N TRP A 173 -6.11 11.91 -0.96
CA TRP A 173 -6.61 13.22 -1.36
C TRP A 173 -7.20 14.01 -0.20
N ALA A 174 -7.98 13.36 0.67
CA ALA A 174 -8.52 13.99 1.87
C ALA A 174 -7.40 14.47 2.81
N MET A 175 -6.40 13.62 3.06
CA MET A 175 -5.22 13.97 3.86
C MET A 175 -4.44 15.14 3.24
N PHE A 176 -4.27 15.16 1.92
CA PHE A 176 -3.61 16.26 1.21
C PHE A 176 -4.33 17.60 1.43
N ILE A 177 -5.67 17.62 1.36
CA ILE A 177 -6.46 18.83 1.59
C ILE A 177 -6.30 19.32 3.03
N VAL A 178 -6.43 18.42 4.01
CA VAL A 178 -6.32 18.76 5.44
C VAL A 178 -4.92 19.28 5.77
N LEU A 179 -3.86 18.59 5.31
CA LEU A 179 -2.48 19.03 5.52
C LEU A 179 -2.20 20.37 4.84
N SER A 180 -2.70 20.59 3.63
CA SER A 180 -2.57 21.86 2.92
C SER A 180 -3.21 23.01 3.70
N LEU A 181 -4.39 22.78 4.30
CA LEU A 181 -5.06 23.78 5.12
C LEU A 181 -4.28 24.11 6.40
N ILE A 182 -3.73 23.10 7.08
CA ILE A 182 -2.89 23.29 8.27
C ILE A 182 -1.65 24.10 7.91
N ILE A 183 -0.98 23.76 6.80
CA ILE A 183 0.19 24.48 6.30
C ILE A 183 -0.18 25.94 5.97
N LEU A 184 -1.32 26.17 5.34
CA LEU A 184 -1.80 27.52 5.03
C LEU A 184 -2.00 28.36 6.30
N VAL A 185 -2.67 27.79 7.31
CA VAL A 185 -2.87 28.46 8.61
C VAL A 185 -1.53 28.75 9.29
N ALA A 186 -0.59 27.81 9.25
CA ALA A 186 0.77 28.01 9.79
C ALA A 186 1.53 29.11 9.05
N ALA A 187 1.44 29.15 7.72
CA ALA A 187 2.07 30.20 6.90
C ALA A 187 1.50 31.58 7.24
N PHE A 188 0.17 31.70 7.39
CA PHE A 188 -0.45 32.95 7.84
C PHE A 188 0.05 33.38 9.22
N ASN A 189 0.22 32.43 10.15
CA ASN A 189 0.75 32.72 11.47
C ASN A 189 2.16 33.34 11.40
N ILE A 190 3.03 32.80 10.54
CA ILE A 190 4.38 33.35 10.30
C ILE A 190 4.28 34.77 9.76
N VAL A 191 3.42 35.02 8.76
CA VAL A 191 3.22 36.36 8.21
C VAL A 191 2.77 37.33 9.30
N SER A 192 1.74 36.97 10.09
CA SER A 192 1.22 37.80 11.17
C SER A 192 2.28 38.12 12.22
N THR A 193 3.07 37.13 12.65
CA THR A 193 4.14 37.33 13.62
C THR A 193 5.24 38.23 13.06
N LEU A 194 5.69 38.02 11.82
CA LEU A 194 6.70 38.88 11.20
C LEU A 194 6.20 40.31 11.00
N VAL A 195 4.96 40.50 10.58
CA VAL A 195 4.34 41.84 10.50
C VAL A 195 4.33 42.49 11.88
N MET A 196 3.91 41.78 12.93
CA MET A 196 3.90 42.32 14.28
C MET A 196 5.31 42.78 14.72
N VAL A 197 6.33 41.94 14.50
CA VAL A 197 7.72 42.29 14.80
C VAL A 197 8.16 43.53 14.03
N THR A 198 7.80 43.67 12.75
CA THR A 198 8.15 44.88 11.97
C THR A 198 7.50 46.15 12.53
N LEU A 199 6.27 46.04 13.06
CA LEU A 199 5.55 47.17 13.65
C LEU A 199 6.14 47.57 15.00
N GLU A 200 6.45 46.59 15.86
CA GLU A 200 7.11 46.84 17.16
C GLU A 200 8.49 47.47 17.00
N LYS A 201 9.21 47.09 15.94
CA LYS A 201 10.56 47.56 15.64
C LYS A 201 10.62 48.80 14.75
N ARG A 202 9.49 49.48 14.51
CA ARG A 202 9.40 50.65 13.62
C ARG A 202 10.39 51.77 13.98
N LYS A 203 10.56 52.08 15.28
CA LYS A 203 11.50 53.12 15.74
C LYS A 203 12.97 52.75 15.45
N GLU A 204 13.34 51.49 15.71
CA GLU A 204 14.68 50.97 15.46
C GLU A 204 15.00 50.99 13.94
N ILE A 205 14.03 50.65 13.09
CA ILE A 205 14.15 50.78 11.63
C ILE A 205 14.36 52.24 11.22
N GLY A 206 13.59 53.18 11.79
CA GLY A 206 13.74 54.62 11.53
C GLY A 206 15.13 55.13 11.88
N ILE A 207 15.68 54.72 13.04
CA ILE A 207 17.04 55.07 13.46
C ILE A 207 18.07 54.54 12.45
N LEU A 208 17.96 53.28 12.03
CA LEU A 208 18.86 52.70 11.02
C LEU A 208 18.82 53.45 9.68
N LEU A 209 17.62 53.79 9.19
CA LEU A 209 17.45 54.57 7.96
C LEU A 209 18.08 55.97 8.10
N THR A 210 17.95 56.63 9.25
CA THR A 210 18.61 57.93 9.50
C THR A 210 20.13 57.83 9.64
N MET A 211 20.66 56.68 10.06
CA MET A 211 22.11 56.41 10.09
C MET A 211 22.69 56.03 8.71
N GLY A 212 21.85 55.99 7.66
CA GLY A 212 22.27 55.74 6.28
C GLY A 212 22.00 54.32 5.76
N ALA A 213 21.27 53.49 6.52
CA ALA A 213 20.85 52.18 6.01
C ALA A 213 19.87 52.35 4.84
N THR A 214 20.03 51.51 3.82
CA THR A 214 19.16 51.47 2.64
C THR A 214 17.92 50.62 2.90
N GLN A 215 16.85 50.87 2.15
CA GLN A 215 15.63 50.05 2.20
C GLN A 215 15.91 48.57 1.86
N GLU A 216 16.91 48.31 1.01
CA GLU A 216 17.30 46.95 0.66
C GLU A 216 18.00 46.22 1.82
N GLU A 217 18.82 46.91 2.60
CA GLU A 217 19.43 46.36 3.81
C GLU A 217 18.37 46.01 4.86
N ILE A 218 17.38 46.89 5.07
CA ILE A 218 16.23 46.58 5.95
C ILE A 218 15.47 45.36 5.44
N ARG A 219 15.19 45.29 4.13
CA ARG A 219 14.53 44.12 3.52
C ARG A 219 15.33 42.83 3.75
N ARG A 220 16.65 42.86 3.59
CA ARG A 220 17.53 41.71 3.82
C ARG A 220 17.47 41.22 5.26
N ILE A 221 17.47 42.13 6.25
CA ILE A 221 17.37 41.74 7.67
C ILE A 221 16.11 40.89 7.92
N PHE A 222 14.94 41.35 7.44
CA PHE A 222 13.69 40.62 7.64
C PHE A 222 13.61 39.31 6.83
N LEU A 223 14.21 39.28 5.63
CA LEU A 223 14.35 38.03 4.86
C LEU A 223 15.25 37.01 5.59
N TYR A 224 16.38 37.45 6.16
CA TYR A 224 17.26 36.60 6.95
C TYR A 224 16.55 36.10 8.22
N GLN A 225 15.78 36.95 8.88
CA GLN A 225 14.99 36.53 10.03
C GLN A 225 13.97 35.45 9.65
N GLY A 226 13.24 35.64 8.54
CA GLY A 226 12.33 34.63 8.00
C GLY A 226 13.03 33.33 7.62
N MET A 227 14.23 33.41 7.03
CA MET A 227 15.06 32.26 6.69
C MET A 227 15.55 31.49 7.92
N VAL A 228 15.97 32.18 8.98
CA VAL A 228 16.39 31.54 10.24
C VAL A 228 15.21 30.82 10.89
N ILE A 229 14.04 31.46 10.95
CA ILE A 229 12.82 30.83 11.49
C ILE A 229 12.43 29.61 10.64
N GLY A 230 12.47 29.74 9.31
CA GLY A 230 12.16 28.66 8.39
C GLY A 230 13.12 27.48 8.53
N LEU A 231 14.43 27.71 8.53
CA LEU A 231 15.42 26.66 8.67
C LEU A 231 15.35 25.96 10.03
N THR A 232 15.24 26.72 11.12
CA THR A 232 15.15 26.13 12.48
C THR A 232 13.84 25.37 12.66
N GLY A 233 12.73 25.91 12.17
CA GLY A 233 11.42 25.24 12.19
C GLY A 233 11.41 23.97 11.34
N THR A 234 11.90 24.04 10.10
CA THR A 234 12.01 22.86 9.21
C THR A 234 12.93 21.81 9.80
N PHE A 235 14.12 22.19 10.30
CA PHE A 235 15.05 21.24 10.91
C PHE A 235 14.42 20.55 12.14
N THR A 236 13.82 21.31 13.04
CA THR A 236 13.18 20.77 14.25
C THR A 236 11.97 19.90 13.89
N GLY A 237 11.17 20.31 12.90
CA GLY A 237 10.02 19.54 12.42
C GLY A 237 10.42 18.23 11.76
N LEU A 238 11.45 18.23 10.90
CA LEU A 238 11.99 17.01 10.29
C LEU A 238 12.59 16.07 11.34
N LEU A 239 13.31 16.62 12.33
CA LEU A 239 13.88 15.84 13.43
C LEU A 239 12.77 15.16 14.25
N LEU A 240 11.74 15.91 14.65
CA LEU A 240 10.59 15.36 15.40
C LEU A 240 9.83 14.33 14.57
N GLY A 241 9.58 14.62 13.29
CA GLY A 241 8.93 13.68 12.38
C GLY A 241 9.71 12.38 12.23
N PHE A 242 11.04 12.47 12.04
CA PHE A 242 11.91 11.31 11.98
C PHE A 242 11.87 10.48 13.27
N ILE A 243 11.96 11.12 14.45
CA ILE A 243 11.90 10.42 15.74
C ILE A 243 10.56 9.68 15.89
N LEU A 244 9.44 10.31 15.52
CA LEU A 244 8.12 9.69 15.60
C LEU A 244 7.99 8.49 14.65
N LEU A 245 8.47 8.62 13.41
CA LEU A 245 8.45 7.53 12.43
C LEU A 245 9.35 6.36 12.85
N TRP A 246 10.55 6.66 13.36
CA TRP A 246 11.47 5.67 13.90
C TRP A 246 10.88 4.94 15.13
N ALA A 247 10.22 5.69 16.02
CA ALA A 247 9.53 5.11 17.18
C ALA A 247 8.37 4.20 16.75
N GLN A 248 7.57 4.61 15.77
CA GLN A 248 6.50 3.76 15.21
C GLN A 248 7.06 2.49 14.55
N GLN A 249 8.18 2.60 13.83
CA GLN A 249 8.83 1.45 13.20
C GLN A 249 9.39 0.47 14.24
N THR A 250 9.86 0.95 15.39
CA THR A 250 10.50 0.13 16.44
C THR A 250 9.49 -0.48 17.40
N TYR A 251 8.47 0.29 17.81
CA TYR A 251 7.54 -0.09 18.88
C TYR A 251 6.14 -0.45 18.37
N HIS A 252 5.83 -0.23 17.09
CA HIS A 252 4.56 -0.59 16.46
C HIS A 252 3.32 -0.12 17.23
N PHE A 253 3.32 1.13 17.73
CA PHE A 253 2.23 1.69 18.54
C PHE A 253 0.87 1.64 17.85
N PHE A 254 0.84 1.80 16.53
CA PHE A 254 -0.37 1.66 15.71
C PHE A 254 -0.38 0.31 14.98
N SER A 255 -1.21 -0.61 15.45
CA SER A 255 -1.56 -1.87 14.77
C SER A 255 -2.78 -1.69 13.88
N LEU A 256 -2.78 -2.30 12.70
CA LEU A 256 -3.95 -2.35 11.81
C LEU A 256 -4.77 -3.60 12.11
N PRO A 257 -6.11 -3.57 11.92
CA PRO A 257 -6.90 -4.79 11.90
C PRO A 257 -6.41 -5.69 10.75
N SER A 258 -5.80 -6.82 11.10
CA SER A 258 -5.20 -7.78 10.17
C SER A 258 -6.21 -8.27 9.13
N ASP A 259 -7.48 -8.37 9.52
CA ASP A 259 -8.58 -8.86 8.68
C ASP A 259 -8.85 -8.01 7.44
N ILE A 260 -8.48 -6.72 7.47
CA ILE A 260 -8.76 -5.78 6.37
C ILE A 260 -7.48 -5.43 5.59
N TYR A 261 -6.34 -5.27 6.28
CA TYR A 261 -5.14 -4.66 5.69
C TYR A 261 -3.99 -5.62 5.40
N MET A 262 -4.16 -6.94 5.60
CA MET A 262 -3.15 -7.97 5.29
C MET A 262 -1.80 -7.77 6.02
N LEU A 263 -1.75 -6.88 7.00
CA LEU A 263 -0.54 -6.43 7.68
C LEU A 263 -0.83 -6.30 9.18
N ASN A 264 0.01 -6.93 10.01
CA ASN A 264 -0.12 -6.88 11.47
C ASN A 264 0.26 -5.50 12.05
N THR A 265 1.01 -4.70 11.30
CA THR A 265 1.51 -3.39 11.70
C THR A 265 1.61 -2.48 10.49
N LEU A 266 1.42 -1.16 10.67
CA LEU A 266 1.57 -0.20 9.58
C LEU A 266 3.06 -0.06 9.21
N PRO A 267 3.51 -0.57 8.03
CA PRO A 267 4.91 -0.51 7.65
C PRO A 267 5.27 0.93 7.32
N VAL A 268 6.28 1.46 8.01
CA VAL A 268 6.77 2.82 7.78
C VAL A 268 8.00 2.73 6.89
N LEU A 269 7.85 3.13 5.63
CA LEU A 269 8.95 3.27 4.68
C LEU A 269 9.40 4.74 4.68
N MET A 270 10.60 4.99 5.22
CA MET A 270 11.19 6.32 5.26
C MET A 270 12.06 6.53 4.02
N HIS A 271 11.52 7.25 3.02
CA HIS A 271 12.30 7.64 1.85
C HIS A 271 12.94 9.02 2.05
N LEU A 272 14.25 9.12 1.76
CA LEU A 272 14.98 10.39 1.88
C LEU A 272 14.39 11.48 0.96
N SER A 273 13.81 11.09 -0.18
CA SER A 273 13.09 11.98 -1.09
C SER A 273 11.96 12.73 -0.41
N ASP A 274 11.23 12.07 0.50
CA ASP A 274 10.06 12.66 1.16
C ASP A 274 10.49 13.71 2.17
N PHE A 275 11.52 13.42 2.98
CA PHE A 275 12.11 14.38 3.90
C PHE A 275 12.72 15.59 3.16
N ALA A 276 13.40 15.34 2.04
CA ALA A 276 13.97 16.41 1.21
C ALA A 276 12.86 17.28 0.59
N ALA A 277 11.81 16.68 0.02
CA ALA A 277 10.70 17.39 -0.57
C ALA A 277 9.96 18.26 0.46
N VAL A 278 9.62 17.70 1.63
CA VAL A 278 8.97 18.44 2.72
C VAL A 278 9.88 19.55 3.24
N GLY A 279 11.18 19.28 3.38
CA GLY A 279 12.15 20.29 3.80
C GLY A 279 12.24 21.47 2.84
N ILE A 280 12.36 21.20 1.54
CA ILE A 280 12.43 22.23 0.49
C ILE A 280 11.13 23.05 0.46
N VAL A 281 9.97 22.39 0.44
CA VAL A 281 8.66 23.05 0.43
C VAL A 281 8.48 23.93 1.67
N GLY A 282 8.84 23.43 2.86
CA GLY A 282 8.75 24.19 4.11
C GLY A 282 9.59 25.46 4.10
N VAL A 283 10.84 25.38 3.63
CA VAL A 283 11.73 26.55 3.51
C VAL A 283 11.19 27.55 2.49
N ILE A 284 10.71 27.08 1.33
CA ILE A 284 10.11 27.95 0.31
C ILE A 284 8.90 28.70 0.87
N LEU A 285 8.00 28.01 1.58
CA LEU A 285 6.83 28.64 2.17
C LEU A 285 7.20 29.69 3.22
N CYS A 286 8.20 29.42 4.08
CA CYS A 286 8.68 30.40 5.05
C CYS A 286 9.30 31.63 4.38
N LEU A 287 10.08 31.42 3.33
CA LEU A 287 10.65 32.51 2.54
C LEU A 287 9.54 33.36 1.89
N LEU A 288 8.57 32.73 1.23
CA LEU A 288 7.43 33.44 0.62
C LEU A 288 6.63 34.23 1.65
N ALA A 289 6.38 33.66 2.83
CA ALA A 289 5.72 34.34 3.94
C ALA A 289 6.51 35.58 4.40
N SER A 290 7.85 35.52 4.41
CA SER A 290 8.71 36.63 4.86
C SER A 290 8.85 37.79 3.87
N VAL A 291 8.56 37.57 2.57
CA VAL A 291 8.69 38.61 1.53
C VAL A 291 7.74 39.78 1.78
N TYR A 292 6.50 39.52 2.19
CA TYR A 292 5.50 40.57 2.41
C TYR A 292 5.88 41.51 3.59
N PRO A 293 6.17 41.01 4.81
CA PRO A 293 6.66 41.83 5.91
C PRO A 293 7.95 42.59 5.57
N ALA A 294 8.93 41.92 4.94
CA ALA A 294 10.19 42.55 4.58
C ALA A 294 10.00 43.75 3.63
N SER A 295 9.08 43.61 2.66
CA SER A 295 8.74 44.69 1.73
C SER A 295 7.98 45.83 2.41
N ARG A 296 7.16 45.53 3.42
CA ARG A 296 6.45 46.53 4.22
C ARG A 296 7.41 47.32 5.12
N ALA A 297 8.34 46.64 5.78
CA ALA A 297 9.34 47.27 6.64
C ALA A 297 10.29 48.21 5.87
N ALA A 298 10.71 47.79 4.68
CA ALA A 298 11.59 48.58 3.81
C ALA A 298 10.95 49.90 3.32
N LYS A 299 9.61 49.98 3.27
CA LYS A 299 8.86 51.16 2.80
C LYS A 299 8.43 52.11 3.91
N LEU A 300 8.89 51.91 5.14
CA LEU A 300 8.58 52.81 6.25
C LEU A 300 9.27 54.18 6.06
N ASP A 301 8.51 55.26 6.19
CA ASP A 301 9.06 56.61 6.16
C ASP A 301 9.84 56.90 7.47
N PRO A 302 11.14 57.25 7.39
CA PRO A 302 11.96 57.57 8.56
C PRO A 302 11.35 58.69 9.42
N VAL A 303 10.71 59.68 8.79
CA VAL A 303 10.12 60.83 9.48
C VAL A 303 8.90 60.41 10.26
N GLU A 304 8.03 59.57 9.69
CA GLU A 304 6.89 59.02 10.44
C GLU A 304 7.32 58.03 11.53
N ALA A 305 8.42 57.29 11.33
CA ALA A 305 8.91 56.33 12.30
C ALA A 305 9.43 56.99 13.60
N ILE A 306 9.90 58.24 13.52
CA ILE A 306 10.45 58.99 14.66
C ILE A 306 9.42 59.99 15.24
N ARG A 307 8.48 60.48 14.44
CA ARG A 307 7.52 61.54 14.82
C ARG A 307 6.32 61.06 15.65
N TYR A 308 6.06 59.76 15.77
CA TYR A 308 5.05 59.25 16.71
C TYR A 308 5.61 59.21 18.14
N GLU A 309 5.89 60.40 18.66
CA GLU A 309 5.79 60.87 20.06
C GLU A 309 5.55 62.39 20.03
#